data_AF-A0A290S5K0-F1
#
_entry.id   AF-A0A290S5K0-F1
#
_cell.length_a   1.000
_cell.length_b   1.000
_cell.length_c   1.000
_cell.angle_alpha   90.00
_cell.angle_beta   90.00
_cell.angle_gamma   90.00
#
_symmetry.space_group_name_H-M   'P 1'
#
loop_
_entity.id
_entity.type
_entity.pdbx_description
1 polymer ?
#
loop_
_entity_poly.entity_id
_entity_poly.type
_entity_poly.pdbx_seq_one_letter_code
_entity_poly.pdbx_strand_id
1 'polypeptide(L)'
;MSLINETHDINLTSWVESANVDNCDFPIQNLPFAEFRRKGSDEAFRGGVAIGDQVIDLAKLSKLNVLTGDAKTAADAASEATLNTFMGLGGQYWSALRLALSKALRAGSEHQQALSDTLVAQSDIEFSLPCRIGDYTDFYTSIYHATAVGSLFRPDNPLLPNYKWVPIGYHGRSSSIDVSGQTFHRPKGQTKAPDAEVPSFGPCKRLDYELELGIYLGKGNALGDAIAIENAENHVFGFCVFNDWSARDLQAWEYQPLGPFLAKNFASTVSPWIVTTEALAPYRTSWTRDENDPQPMDYLESKANRDQGAFDIQMDVKIQTQKMRSEGHNPTRVSTSSFKHSYWTVAQMVTHHTVNGCNFMPGDMLGSGTQSGPTHEEAGSLLELSRGGKEKITLSNGEQRSFLEDGDNVIMRGWCEKEGYARIGFGSVESTVLPTK
;
A
#
# COMPACT_ATOMS: atom_id res chain seq x y z
N MET A 1 0.69 25.29 -8.75
CA MET A 1 1.41 25.60 -7.49
C MET A 1 2.43 24.49 -7.28
N SER A 2 3.56 24.78 -6.62
CA SER A 2 4.51 23.72 -6.24
C SER A 2 3.81 22.72 -5.31
N LEU A 3 3.95 21.42 -5.57
CA LEU A 3 3.48 20.37 -4.66
C LEU A 3 4.26 20.36 -3.34
N ILE A 4 5.48 20.91 -3.35
CA ILE A 4 6.37 21.03 -2.19
C ILE A 4 6.13 22.39 -1.51
N ASN A 5 6.00 22.33 -0.19
CA ASN A 5 5.82 23.47 0.72
C ASN A 5 6.70 23.33 1.99
N GLU A 6 6.53 24.22 2.96
CA GLU A 6 7.34 24.28 4.18
C GLU A 6 7.37 22.99 5.01
N THR A 7 6.37 22.10 4.91
CA THR A 7 6.35 20.85 5.69
C THR A 7 7.38 19.81 5.22
N HIS A 8 8.02 20.05 4.07
CA HIS A 8 8.99 19.15 3.45
C HIS A 8 10.45 19.57 3.69
N ASP A 9 10.67 20.68 4.38
CA ASP A 9 12.02 21.14 4.70
C ASP A 9 12.74 20.10 5.57
N ILE A 10 13.86 19.59 5.05
CA ILE A 10 14.71 18.59 5.70
C ILE A 10 15.26 19.08 7.05
N ASN A 11 15.34 20.40 7.26
CA ASN A 11 15.85 20.99 8.50
C ASN A 11 14.79 21.07 9.61
N LEU A 12 13.53 20.74 9.32
CA LEU A 12 12.51 20.67 10.38
C LEU A 12 12.81 19.49 11.31
N THR A 13 12.86 19.79 12.60
CA THR A 13 12.92 18.81 13.68
C THR A 13 11.68 18.91 14.55
N SER A 14 11.34 17.83 15.25
CA SER A 14 10.24 17.79 16.20
C SER A 14 10.72 17.92 17.65
N TRP A 15 9.86 18.43 18.54
CA TRP A 15 10.07 18.26 19.98
C TRP A 15 9.80 16.82 20.45
N VAL A 16 9.21 15.96 19.62
CA VAL A 16 9.20 14.50 19.82
C VAL A 16 10.54 13.94 19.38
N GLU A 17 11.44 13.69 20.33
CA GLU A 17 12.86 13.38 20.05
C GLU A 17 13.04 12.14 19.16
N SER A 18 12.21 11.12 19.35
CA SER A 18 12.24 9.88 18.56
C SER A 18 11.93 10.08 17.08
N ALA A 19 11.35 11.22 16.68
CA ALA A 19 11.12 11.58 15.29
C ALA A 19 12.37 12.13 14.57
N ASN A 20 13.41 12.49 15.33
CA ASN A 20 14.63 13.10 14.80
C ASN A 20 15.76 12.08 14.61
N VAL A 21 15.52 10.80 14.88
CA VAL A 21 16.55 9.75 14.73
C VAL A 21 16.74 9.40 13.25
N ASP A 22 17.96 9.04 12.89
CA ASP A 22 18.29 8.61 11.53
C ASP A 22 17.44 7.41 11.11
N ASN A 23 17.00 7.41 9.85
CA ASN A 23 16.16 6.37 9.27
C ASN A 23 14.82 6.13 9.99
N CYS A 24 14.32 7.09 10.77
CA CYS A 24 12.96 7.05 11.29
C CYS A 24 11.97 6.96 10.11
N ASP A 25 10.97 6.07 10.21
CA ASP A 25 9.89 6.02 9.23
C ASP A 25 8.94 7.22 9.39
N PHE A 26 8.82 7.77 10.61
CA PHE A 26 7.82 8.79 10.96
C PHE A 26 8.46 10.10 11.43
N PRO A 27 9.36 10.74 10.65
CA PRO A 27 9.83 12.07 11.00
C PRO A 27 8.70 13.10 10.78
N ILE A 28 8.93 14.35 11.18
CA ILE A 28 7.94 15.43 11.06
C ILE A 28 7.54 15.74 9.61
N GLN A 29 8.33 15.31 8.63
CA GLN A 29 8.04 15.41 7.20
C GLN A 29 7.05 14.34 6.71
N ASN A 30 6.83 13.25 7.46
CA ASN A 30 5.90 12.19 7.05
C ASN A 30 4.47 12.48 7.53
N LEU A 31 4.22 12.36 8.83
CA LEU A 31 2.90 12.52 9.47
C LEU A 31 1.78 11.67 8.81
N PRO A 32 1.92 10.33 8.75
CA PRO A 32 0.90 9.46 8.16
C PRO A 32 -0.27 9.24 9.12
N PHE A 33 -1.43 8.86 8.57
CA PHE A 33 -2.67 8.65 9.32
C PHE A 33 -2.98 7.17 9.52
N ALA A 34 -3.57 6.80 10.66
CA ALA A 34 -4.15 5.46 10.88
C ALA A 34 -5.36 5.56 11.81
N GLU A 35 -6.12 4.46 11.93
CA GLU A 35 -7.08 4.25 13.01
C GLU A 35 -6.46 3.40 14.10
N PHE A 36 -6.54 3.84 15.36
CA PHE A 36 -5.97 3.11 16.48
C PHE A 36 -6.83 3.21 17.74
N ARG A 37 -6.52 2.35 18.71
CA ARG A 37 -6.91 2.49 20.12
C ARG A 37 -5.80 1.96 21.02
N ARG A 38 -5.88 2.20 22.33
CA ARG A 38 -4.96 1.57 23.29
C ARG A 38 -5.18 0.06 23.30
N LYS A 39 -4.09 -0.69 23.24
CA LYS A 39 -4.10 -2.15 23.22
C LYS A 39 -4.81 -2.70 24.46
N GLY A 40 -5.71 -3.66 24.25
CA GLY A 40 -6.46 -4.30 25.34
C GLY A 40 -7.42 -3.37 26.10
N SER A 41 -7.79 -2.22 25.52
CA SER A 41 -8.80 -1.32 26.07
C SER A 41 -10.13 -1.43 25.31
N ASP A 42 -11.22 -1.00 25.96
CA ASP A 42 -12.53 -0.83 25.33
C ASP A 42 -12.71 0.58 24.71
N GLU A 43 -11.62 1.33 24.53
CA GLU A 43 -11.68 2.61 23.85
C GLU A 43 -12.19 2.45 22.41
N ALA A 44 -12.96 3.42 21.94
CA ALA A 44 -13.30 3.51 20.53
C ALA A 44 -12.02 3.73 19.70
N PHE A 45 -11.97 3.08 18.53
CA PHE A 45 -11.02 3.44 17.49
C PHE A 45 -11.24 4.89 17.07
N ARG A 46 -10.14 5.53 16.67
CA ARG A 46 -10.10 6.93 16.25
C ARG A 46 -8.85 7.20 15.42
N GLY A 47 -8.85 8.29 14.67
CA GLY A 47 -7.69 8.69 13.89
C GLY A 47 -6.48 9.06 14.77
N GLY A 48 -5.31 8.70 14.26
CA GLY A 48 -4.02 9.06 14.83
C GLY A 48 -3.02 9.47 13.75
N VAL A 49 -2.02 10.23 14.15
CA VAL A 49 -0.89 10.62 13.27
C VAL A 49 0.43 10.18 13.90
N ALA A 50 1.22 9.40 13.16
CA ALA A 50 2.52 8.94 13.65
C ALA A 50 3.56 10.08 13.68
N ILE A 51 4.36 10.10 14.74
CA ILE A 51 5.53 10.99 14.90
C ILE A 51 6.57 10.29 15.79
N GLY A 52 7.71 9.92 15.22
CA GLY A 52 8.70 9.09 15.90
C GLY A 52 8.12 7.74 16.32
N ASP A 53 8.28 7.39 17.59
CA ASP A 53 7.68 6.22 18.23
C ASP A 53 6.32 6.50 18.89
N GLN A 54 5.75 7.69 18.65
CA GLN A 54 4.48 8.13 19.20
C GLN A 54 3.39 8.26 18.13
N VAL A 55 2.16 8.41 18.61
CA VAL A 55 0.97 8.75 17.84
C VAL A 55 0.25 9.91 18.51
N ILE A 56 -0.08 10.94 17.74
CA ILE A 56 -0.98 12.01 18.17
C ILE A 56 -2.41 11.48 18.09
N ASP A 57 -3.10 11.43 19.24
CA ASP A 57 -4.53 11.11 19.35
C ASP A 57 -5.39 12.27 18.81
N LEU A 58 -5.96 12.12 17.62
CA LEU A 58 -6.71 13.21 16.97
C LEU A 58 -8.00 13.56 17.71
N ALA A 59 -8.60 12.62 18.44
CA ALA A 59 -9.77 12.92 19.26
C ALA A 59 -9.44 13.73 20.51
N LYS A 60 -8.26 13.53 21.10
CA LYS A 60 -7.77 14.42 22.15
C LYS A 60 -7.37 15.77 21.58
N LEU A 61 -6.61 15.80 20.47
CA LEU A 61 -6.16 17.03 19.83
C LEU A 61 -7.34 17.94 19.43
N SER A 62 -8.36 17.36 18.79
CA SER A 62 -9.58 18.08 18.39
C SER A 62 -10.23 18.83 19.55
N LYS A 63 -10.25 18.24 20.75
CA LYS A 63 -10.86 18.83 21.97
C LYS A 63 -10.04 19.97 22.57
N LEU A 64 -8.73 20.04 22.30
CA LEU A 64 -7.88 21.11 22.80
C LEU A 64 -8.16 22.46 22.11
N ASN A 65 -8.82 22.46 20.95
CA ASN A 65 -9.13 23.66 20.15
C ASN A 65 -7.89 24.53 19.84
N VAL A 66 -6.72 23.92 19.75
CA VAL A 66 -5.46 24.56 19.34
C VAL A 66 -5.40 24.79 17.83
N LEU A 67 -6.11 23.99 17.05
CA LEU A 67 -6.24 24.14 15.61
C LEU A 67 -7.47 24.99 15.27
N THR A 68 -7.40 25.76 14.18
CA THR A 68 -8.49 26.66 13.73
C THR A 68 -8.77 26.50 12.23
N GLY A 69 -9.90 27.04 11.77
CA GLY A 69 -10.30 27.00 10.35
C GLY A 69 -10.39 25.58 9.78
N ASP A 70 -9.95 25.40 8.55
CA ASP A 70 -9.98 24.11 7.85
C ASP A 70 -9.21 23.01 8.60
N ALA A 71 -8.12 23.35 9.29
CA ALA A 71 -7.36 22.39 10.09
C ALA A 71 -8.18 21.85 11.28
N LYS A 72 -9.04 22.69 11.89
CA LYS A 72 -9.96 22.24 12.94
C LYS A 72 -11.03 21.32 12.38
N THR A 73 -11.67 21.72 11.28
CA THR A 73 -12.68 20.88 10.59
C THR A 73 -12.10 19.52 10.20
N ALA A 74 -10.87 19.51 9.67
CA ALA A 74 -10.16 18.30 9.32
C ALA A 74 -9.83 17.43 10.55
N ALA A 75 -9.32 18.02 11.63
CA ALA A 75 -9.03 17.30 12.88
C ALA A 75 -10.30 16.70 13.51
N ASP A 76 -11.43 17.39 13.42
CA ASP A 76 -12.72 16.89 13.91
C ASP A 76 -13.17 15.67 13.11
N ALA A 77 -13.15 15.76 11.77
CA ALA A 77 -13.49 14.62 10.91
C ALA A 77 -12.51 13.45 11.09
N ALA A 78 -11.22 13.73 11.28
CA ALA A 78 -10.20 12.71 11.51
C ALA A 78 -10.24 12.13 12.94
N SER A 79 -11.01 12.72 13.85
CA SER A 79 -11.22 12.18 15.21
C SER A 79 -12.34 11.13 15.28
N GLU A 80 -13.11 10.98 14.20
CA GLU A 80 -14.18 9.98 14.09
C GLU A 80 -13.63 8.56 14.16
N ALA A 81 -14.55 7.59 14.33
CA ALA A 81 -14.20 6.18 14.39
C ALA A 81 -13.59 5.65 13.09
N THR A 82 -13.86 6.32 11.96
CA THR A 82 -13.24 5.98 10.68
C THR A 82 -12.74 7.20 9.93
N LEU A 83 -11.64 7.08 9.18
CA LEU A 83 -11.08 8.21 8.42
C LEU A 83 -11.88 8.61 7.17
N ASN A 84 -12.92 7.87 6.78
CA ASN A 84 -13.71 8.12 5.55
C ASN A 84 -14.21 9.57 5.43
N THR A 85 -14.73 10.16 6.51
CA THR A 85 -15.22 11.55 6.50
C THR A 85 -14.09 12.52 6.19
N PHE A 86 -12.95 12.37 6.87
CA PHE A 86 -11.76 13.19 6.63
C PHE A 86 -11.20 13.01 5.21
N MET A 87 -11.11 11.77 4.74
CA MET A 87 -10.76 11.45 3.35
C MET A 87 -11.70 12.15 2.36
N GLY A 88 -13.02 12.19 2.63
CA GLY A 88 -13.99 12.83 1.74
C GLY A 88 -13.90 14.36 1.64
N LEU A 89 -13.26 15.03 2.60
CA LEU A 89 -13.17 16.50 2.62
C LEU A 89 -12.33 17.08 1.46
N GLY A 90 -11.33 16.34 0.98
CA GLY A 90 -10.46 16.75 -0.13
C GLY A 90 -9.18 17.48 0.28
N GLY A 91 -8.28 17.67 -0.70
CA GLY A 91 -6.90 18.14 -0.50
C GLY A 91 -6.72 19.44 0.27
N GLN A 92 -7.68 20.37 0.22
CA GLN A 92 -7.65 21.60 1.02
C GLN A 92 -7.58 21.29 2.52
N TYR A 93 -8.42 20.36 3.00
CA TYR A 93 -8.51 20.00 4.41
C TYR A 93 -7.36 19.09 4.84
N TRP A 94 -6.92 18.18 3.96
CA TRP A 94 -5.76 17.33 4.22
C TRP A 94 -4.50 18.17 4.42
N SER A 95 -4.25 19.13 3.51
CA SER A 95 -3.08 20.01 3.58
C SER A 95 -3.14 20.98 4.76
N ALA A 96 -4.34 21.52 5.06
CA ALA A 96 -4.52 22.38 6.23
C ALA A 96 -4.18 21.65 7.55
N LEU A 97 -4.64 20.41 7.71
CA LEU A 97 -4.32 19.61 8.90
C LEU A 97 -2.83 19.26 8.97
N ARG A 98 -2.24 18.80 7.86
CA ARG A 98 -0.81 18.48 7.77
C ARG A 98 0.05 19.68 8.17
N LEU A 99 -0.24 20.85 7.61
CA LEU A 99 0.50 22.07 7.92
C LEU A 99 0.40 22.47 9.39
N ALA A 100 -0.81 22.38 9.95
CA ALA A 100 -1.05 22.73 11.34
C ALA A 100 -0.35 21.77 12.31
N LEU A 101 -0.40 20.46 12.04
CA LEU A 101 0.33 19.43 12.78
C LEU A 101 1.85 19.63 12.68
N SER A 102 2.38 19.86 11.49
CA SER A 102 3.80 20.18 11.29
C SER A 102 4.22 21.36 12.17
N LYS A 103 3.46 22.47 12.18
CA LYS A 103 3.78 23.64 13.03
C LYS A 103 3.67 23.35 14.53
N ALA A 104 2.67 22.58 14.95
CA ALA A 104 2.46 22.24 16.35
C ALA A 104 3.53 21.26 16.87
N LEU A 105 4.10 20.40 16.00
CA LEU A 105 5.09 19.39 16.34
C LEU A 105 6.54 19.86 16.20
N ARG A 106 6.81 21.01 15.58
CA ARG A 106 8.17 21.57 15.39
C ARG A 106 8.87 21.84 16.72
N ALA A 107 10.16 21.58 16.80
CA ALA A 107 10.97 21.98 17.95
C ALA A 107 10.78 23.48 18.28
N GLY A 108 10.52 23.79 19.55
CA GLY A 108 10.23 25.16 20.02
C GLY A 108 8.80 25.64 19.79
N SER A 109 7.88 24.79 19.34
CA SER A 109 6.46 25.14 19.20
C SER A 109 5.83 25.53 20.54
N GLU A 110 5.06 26.61 20.55
CA GLU A 110 4.27 27.05 21.72
C GLU A 110 3.20 26.02 22.14
N HIS A 111 2.83 25.11 21.22
CA HIS A 111 1.84 24.07 21.44
C HIS A 111 2.40 22.80 22.10
N GLN A 112 3.73 22.68 22.28
CA GLN A 112 4.35 21.48 22.83
C GLN A 112 3.68 21.03 24.13
N GLN A 113 3.58 21.92 25.13
CA GLN A 113 3.00 21.57 26.42
C GLN A 113 1.53 21.13 26.32
N ALA A 114 0.75 21.73 25.42
CA ALA A 114 -0.65 21.38 25.22
C ALA A 114 -0.81 20.02 24.52
N LEU A 115 0.10 19.67 23.61
CA LEU A 115 0.02 18.43 22.81
C LEU A 115 0.63 17.21 23.51
N SER A 116 1.49 17.38 24.51
CA SER A 116 2.13 16.26 25.21
C SER A 116 1.13 15.19 25.67
N ASP A 117 -0.02 15.58 26.21
CA ASP A 117 -1.05 14.66 26.72
C ASP A 117 -1.87 13.96 25.62
N THR A 118 -1.68 14.36 24.36
CA THR A 118 -2.27 13.72 23.18
C THR A 118 -1.45 12.55 22.67
N LEU A 119 -0.17 12.46 23.06
CA LEU A 119 0.72 11.39 22.60
C LEU A 119 0.39 10.05 23.26
N VAL A 120 0.48 9.00 22.45
CA VAL A 120 0.41 7.60 22.87
C VAL A 120 1.57 6.86 22.20
N ALA A 121 2.30 6.04 22.96
CA ALA A 121 3.39 5.24 22.39
C ALA A 121 2.83 4.23 21.37
N GLN A 122 3.50 4.07 20.23
CA GLN A 122 3.11 3.10 19.20
C GLN A 122 3.13 1.65 19.73
N SER A 123 3.94 1.36 20.75
CA SER A 123 3.97 0.05 21.42
C SER A 123 2.68 -0.29 22.18
N ASP A 124 1.89 0.73 22.54
CA ASP A 124 0.76 0.63 23.44
C ASP A 124 -0.59 0.68 22.71
N ILE A 125 -0.55 0.63 21.37
CA ILE A 125 -1.75 0.72 20.52
C ILE A 125 -1.96 -0.55 19.71
N GLU A 126 -3.18 -0.69 19.23
CA GLU A 126 -3.55 -1.64 18.19
C GLU A 126 -4.37 -0.92 17.12
N PHE A 127 -4.30 -1.42 15.90
CA PHE A 127 -4.89 -0.81 14.71
C PHE A 127 -6.20 -1.50 14.32
N SER A 128 -7.10 -0.75 13.70
CA SER A 128 -8.11 -1.27 12.79
C SER A 128 -7.66 -1.02 11.35
N LEU A 129 -8.45 -1.45 10.35
CA LEU A 129 -8.32 -0.90 9.01
C LEU A 129 -8.41 0.63 9.09
N PRO A 130 -7.61 1.39 8.34
CA PRO A 130 -7.53 2.84 8.49
C PRO A 130 -8.74 3.59 7.92
N CYS A 131 -9.65 2.88 7.23
CA CYS A 131 -10.97 3.36 6.86
C CYS A 131 -11.88 2.16 6.57
N ARG A 132 -13.18 2.42 6.46
CA ARG A 132 -14.10 1.47 5.84
C ARG A 132 -13.88 1.46 4.33
N ILE A 133 -13.33 0.37 3.80
CA ILE A 133 -13.17 0.18 2.36
C ILE A 133 -14.54 -0.20 1.77
N GLY A 134 -15.05 0.65 0.88
CA GLY A 134 -16.26 0.37 0.10
C GLY A 134 -15.94 -0.69 -0.95
N ASP A 135 -15.32 -0.24 -2.03
CA ASP A 135 -14.83 -1.08 -3.11
C ASP A 135 -13.30 -1.17 -3.12
N TYR A 136 -12.81 -2.35 -3.45
CA TYR A 136 -11.40 -2.64 -3.70
C TYR A 136 -11.24 -3.07 -5.16
N THR A 137 -10.34 -2.43 -5.88
CA THR A 137 -9.98 -2.80 -7.25
C THR A 137 -8.49 -3.01 -7.35
N ASP A 138 -8.08 -4.15 -7.88
CA ASP A 138 -6.68 -4.50 -8.02
C ASP A 138 -6.24 -4.32 -9.47
N PHE A 139 -5.17 -3.57 -9.68
CA PHE A 139 -4.62 -3.33 -11.02
C PHE A 139 -3.51 -4.33 -11.36
N TYR A 140 -2.96 -4.20 -12.56
CA TYR A 140 -1.87 -5.05 -13.05
C TYR A 140 -0.75 -4.22 -13.67
N THR A 141 -0.18 -3.27 -12.91
CA THR A 141 0.59 -2.17 -13.49
C THR A 141 2.07 -2.43 -13.76
N SER A 142 2.71 -3.44 -13.15
CA SER A 142 4.11 -3.75 -13.41
C SER A 142 4.29 -4.58 -14.69
N ILE A 143 4.94 -3.98 -15.70
CA ILE A 143 5.26 -4.68 -16.95
C ILE A 143 6.25 -5.82 -16.74
N TYR A 144 7.16 -5.68 -15.77
CA TYR A 144 8.12 -6.72 -15.42
C TYR A 144 7.41 -7.95 -14.84
N HIS A 145 6.47 -7.73 -13.92
CA HIS A 145 5.65 -8.79 -13.37
C HIS A 145 4.80 -9.46 -14.45
N ALA A 146 4.09 -8.67 -15.27
CA ALA A 146 3.28 -9.16 -16.37
C ALA A 146 4.10 -10.00 -17.38
N THR A 147 5.33 -9.56 -17.67
CA THR A 147 6.25 -10.27 -18.56
C THR A 147 6.76 -11.56 -17.93
N ALA A 148 7.17 -11.53 -16.66
CA ALA A 148 7.69 -12.69 -15.93
C ALA A 148 6.63 -13.80 -15.80
N VAL A 149 5.42 -13.45 -15.35
CA VAL A 149 4.29 -14.39 -15.26
C VAL A 149 3.87 -14.85 -16.65
N GLY A 150 3.72 -13.93 -17.60
CA GLY A 150 3.37 -14.25 -18.98
C GLY A 150 4.32 -15.25 -19.62
N SER A 151 5.63 -15.13 -19.37
CA SER A 151 6.67 -16.01 -19.93
C SER A 151 6.57 -17.46 -19.42
N LEU A 152 5.97 -17.69 -18.25
CA LEU A 152 5.74 -19.04 -17.72
C LEU A 152 4.67 -19.79 -18.52
N PHE A 153 3.74 -19.08 -19.17
CA PHE A 153 2.60 -19.66 -19.90
C PHE A 153 2.68 -19.45 -21.42
N ARG A 154 3.30 -18.35 -21.86
CA ARG A 154 3.40 -17.89 -23.25
C ARG A 154 4.79 -17.26 -23.47
N PRO A 155 5.86 -18.07 -23.52
CA PRO A 155 7.23 -17.56 -23.59
C PRO A 155 7.50 -16.66 -24.81
N ASP A 156 6.88 -16.95 -25.95
CA ASP A 156 7.10 -16.16 -27.18
C ASP A 156 6.34 -14.83 -27.20
N ASN A 157 5.24 -14.72 -26.45
CA ASN A 157 4.37 -13.53 -26.38
C ASN A 157 3.80 -13.39 -24.95
N PRO A 158 4.62 -12.95 -23.99
CA PRO A 158 4.25 -12.99 -22.58
C PRO A 158 3.11 -12.03 -22.25
N LEU A 159 3.12 -10.84 -22.86
CA LEU A 159 2.10 -9.81 -22.68
C LEU A 159 0.91 -10.03 -23.62
N LEU A 160 -0.30 -9.85 -23.09
CA LEU A 160 -1.50 -9.79 -23.91
C LEU A 160 -1.56 -8.46 -24.69
N PRO A 161 -2.20 -8.43 -25.88
CA PRO A 161 -2.17 -7.26 -26.77
C PRO A 161 -2.67 -5.95 -26.14
N ASN A 162 -3.59 -6.04 -25.18
CA ASN A 162 -4.21 -4.88 -24.53
C ASN A 162 -3.35 -4.28 -23.40
N TYR A 163 -2.34 -5.00 -22.88
CA TYR A 163 -1.62 -4.60 -21.66
C TYR A 163 -0.99 -3.20 -21.75
N LYS A 164 -0.41 -2.86 -22.92
CA LYS A 164 0.24 -1.56 -23.14
C LYS A 164 -0.74 -0.43 -23.49
N TRP A 165 -2.01 -0.75 -23.70
CA TRP A 165 -3.06 0.22 -24.05
C TRP A 165 -4.02 0.53 -22.91
N VAL A 166 -4.19 -0.42 -21.98
CA VAL A 166 -5.16 -0.33 -20.89
C VAL A 166 -4.48 -0.66 -19.57
N PRO A 167 -4.61 0.18 -18.51
CA PRO A 167 -4.25 -0.22 -17.16
C PRO A 167 -5.28 -1.23 -16.67
N ILE A 168 -5.05 -2.51 -16.97
CA ILE A 168 -5.98 -3.60 -16.65
C ILE A 168 -6.10 -3.72 -15.13
N GLY A 169 -7.32 -3.93 -14.65
CA GLY A 169 -7.63 -4.27 -13.28
C GLY A 169 -8.91 -5.07 -13.16
N TYR A 170 -9.19 -5.57 -11.96
CA TYR A 170 -10.40 -6.33 -11.62
C TYR A 170 -10.90 -5.94 -10.24
N HIS A 171 -12.19 -6.11 -9.98
CA HIS A 171 -12.74 -5.88 -8.66
C HIS A 171 -12.28 -6.98 -7.69
N GLY A 172 -11.59 -6.59 -6.64
CA GLY A 172 -11.16 -7.46 -5.56
C GLY A 172 -12.24 -7.62 -4.50
N ARG A 173 -11.86 -8.18 -3.33
CA ARG A 173 -12.80 -8.40 -2.22
C ARG A 173 -12.46 -7.54 -1.00
N SER A 174 -13.24 -6.49 -0.78
CA SER A 174 -13.04 -5.58 0.37
C SER A 174 -13.18 -6.27 1.73
N SER A 175 -14.09 -7.26 1.86
CA SER A 175 -14.41 -7.88 3.17
C SER A 175 -13.30 -8.75 3.75
N SER A 176 -12.30 -9.14 2.94
CA SER A 176 -11.17 -9.98 3.35
C SER A 176 -9.88 -9.19 3.49
N ILE A 177 -9.93 -7.87 3.32
CA ILE A 177 -8.82 -6.98 3.63
C ILE A 177 -8.77 -6.82 5.15
N ASP A 178 -7.59 -7.00 5.73
CA ASP A 178 -7.34 -6.80 7.15
C ASP A 178 -6.04 -6.02 7.35
N VAL A 179 -5.80 -5.57 8.57
CA VAL A 179 -4.62 -4.80 8.91
C VAL A 179 -3.44 -5.72 9.29
N SER A 180 -2.22 -5.19 9.13
CA SER A 180 -0.97 -5.81 9.58
C SER A 180 -1.08 -6.45 10.97
N GLY A 181 -0.50 -7.64 11.13
CA GLY A 181 -0.67 -8.52 12.29
C GLY A 181 -1.69 -9.65 12.06
N GLN A 182 -2.36 -9.67 10.91
CA GLN A 182 -3.32 -10.71 10.54
C GLN A 182 -2.70 -12.12 10.60
N THR A 183 -3.50 -13.10 11.02
CA THR A 183 -3.22 -14.51 10.80
C THR A 183 -4.40 -15.13 10.05
N PHE A 184 -4.11 -15.91 9.01
CA PHE A 184 -5.16 -16.49 8.16
C PHE A 184 -4.79 -17.92 7.78
N HIS A 185 -5.81 -18.74 7.55
CA HIS A 185 -5.61 -20.13 7.16
C HIS A 185 -5.34 -20.24 5.67
N ARG A 186 -4.37 -21.08 5.30
CA ARG A 186 -4.17 -21.52 3.91
C ARG A 186 -5.51 -22.01 3.32
N PRO A 187 -5.93 -21.48 2.17
CA PRO A 187 -7.24 -21.78 1.61
C PRO A 187 -7.30 -23.23 1.08
N LYS A 188 -8.53 -23.78 1.06
CA LYS A 188 -8.87 -24.95 0.25
C LYS A 188 -9.53 -24.50 -1.03
N GLY A 189 -9.37 -25.26 -2.10
CA GLY A 189 -10.10 -25.01 -3.33
C GLY A 189 -9.92 -26.13 -4.34
N GLN A 190 -10.47 -25.90 -5.53
CA GLN A 190 -10.30 -26.81 -6.64
C GLN A 190 -8.96 -26.56 -7.33
N THR A 191 -8.28 -27.63 -7.72
CA THR A 191 -7.11 -27.59 -8.60
C THR A 191 -7.24 -28.66 -9.67
N LYS A 192 -6.73 -28.39 -10.86
CA LYS A 192 -6.72 -29.36 -11.96
C LYS A 192 -5.29 -29.52 -12.48
N ALA A 193 -4.73 -30.72 -12.29
CA ALA A 193 -3.46 -31.06 -12.93
C ALA A 193 -3.64 -31.15 -14.46
N PRO A 194 -2.61 -30.84 -15.27
CA PRO A 194 -2.74 -30.81 -16.73
C PRO A 194 -3.25 -32.12 -17.35
N ASP A 195 -2.94 -33.26 -16.74
CA ASP A 195 -3.25 -34.61 -17.17
C ASP A 195 -4.47 -35.22 -16.46
N ALA A 196 -5.02 -34.56 -15.45
CA ALA A 196 -6.19 -35.05 -14.74
C ALA A 196 -7.46 -34.88 -15.58
N GLU A 197 -8.38 -35.84 -15.55
CA GLU A 197 -9.69 -35.71 -16.23
C GLU A 197 -10.64 -34.76 -15.45
N VAL A 198 -10.69 -34.89 -14.13
CA VAL A 198 -11.54 -34.09 -13.22
C VAL A 198 -10.69 -33.27 -12.23
N PRO A 199 -11.17 -32.12 -11.75
CA PRO A 199 -10.46 -31.37 -10.72
C PRO A 199 -10.45 -32.13 -9.38
N SER A 200 -9.47 -31.81 -8.54
CA SER A 200 -9.37 -32.27 -7.15
C SER A 200 -9.67 -31.13 -6.18
N PHE A 201 -10.12 -31.44 -4.96
CA PHE A 201 -10.37 -30.46 -3.91
C PHE A 201 -9.42 -30.69 -2.73
N GLY A 202 -8.78 -29.64 -2.24
CA GLY A 202 -7.87 -29.75 -1.11
C GLY A 202 -7.14 -28.45 -0.78
N PRO A 203 -6.15 -28.49 0.13
CA PRO A 203 -5.30 -27.35 0.46
C PRO A 203 -4.56 -26.79 -0.75
N CYS A 204 -4.43 -25.47 -0.81
CA CYS A 204 -3.57 -24.77 -1.76
C CYS A 204 -2.11 -25.23 -1.60
N LYS A 205 -1.47 -25.62 -2.71
CA LYS A 205 -0.07 -26.08 -2.75
C LYS A 205 0.90 -24.97 -3.14
N ARG A 206 0.41 -23.90 -3.75
CA ARG A 206 1.22 -22.78 -4.28
C ARG A 206 0.72 -21.46 -3.73
N LEU A 207 0.82 -21.30 -2.40
CA LEU A 207 0.47 -20.07 -1.70
C LEU A 207 1.59 -19.05 -1.86
N ASP A 208 1.23 -17.83 -2.17
CA ASP A 208 2.15 -16.77 -2.56
C ASP A 208 1.75 -15.44 -1.93
N TYR A 209 2.71 -14.53 -1.87
CA TYR A 209 2.48 -13.11 -1.59
C TYR A 209 2.51 -12.31 -2.90
N GLU A 210 1.96 -11.10 -2.86
CA GLU A 210 2.15 -10.10 -3.91
C GLU A 210 2.57 -8.79 -3.27
N LEU A 211 3.77 -8.31 -3.59
CA LEU A 211 4.26 -7.03 -3.10
C LEU A 211 3.56 -5.89 -3.85
N GLU A 212 2.75 -5.12 -3.14
CA GLU A 212 1.94 -4.05 -3.72
C GLU A 212 1.94 -2.78 -2.88
N LEU A 213 1.40 -1.71 -3.47
CA LEU A 213 0.90 -0.55 -2.75
C LEU A 213 -0.63 -0.54 -2.78
N GLY A 214 -1.23 -0.25 -1.62
CA GLY A 214 -2.63 0.10 -1.51
C GLY A 214 -2.78 1.62 -1.62
N ILE A 215 -3.77 2.08 -2.37
CA ILE A 215 -3.98 3.48 -2.71
C ILE A 215 -5.38 3.87 -2.29
N TYR A 216 -5.50 4.72 -1.27
CA TYR A 216 -6.78 5.13 -0.72
C TYR A 216 -7.34 6.35 -1.46
N LEU A 217 -8.59 6.23 -1.88
CA LEU A 217 -9.33 7.32 -2.50
C LEU A 217 -9.89 8.26 -1.44
N GLY A 218 -9.72 9.55 -1.70
CA GLY A 218 -10.25 10.64 -0.92
C GLY A 218 -11.63 11.07 -1.43
N LYS A 219 -11.73 12.32 -1.89
CA LYS A 219 -12.97 12.81 -2.51
C LYS A 219 -13.36 11.94 -3.70
N GLY A 220 -14.61 11.48 -3.77
CA GLY A 220 -15.13 10.70 -4.89
C GLY A 220 -15.51 11.54 -6.12
N ASN A 221 -16.22 10.92 -7.05
CA ASN A 221 -16.88 11.54 -8.21
C ASN A 221 -18.36 11.11 -8.26
N ALA A 222 -19.20 11.85 -8.99
CA ALA A 222 -20.58 11.43 -9.19
C ALA A 222 -20.64 10.29 -10.23
N LEU A 223 -21.64 9.40 -10.08
CA LEU A 223 -21.90 8.35 -11.07
C LEU A 223 -22.19 8.98 -12.43
N GLY A 224 -21.46 8.54 -13.46
CA GLY A 224 -21.51 9.08 -14.82
C GLY A 224 -20.42 10.10 -15.14
N ASP A 225 -19.75 10.67 -14.13
CA ASP A 225 -18.73 11.70 -14.32
C ASP A 225 -17.33 11.09 -14.27
N ALA A 226 -16.59 11.13 -15.37
CA ALA A 226 -15.20 10.68 -15.41
C ALA A 226 -14.24 11.69 -14.74
N ILE A 227 -13.17 11.19 -14.12
CA ILE A 227 -12.09 12.02 -13.58
C ILE A 227 -11.02 12.17 -14.66
N ALA A 228 -10.78 13.39 -15.13
CA ALA A 228 -9.69 13.68 -16.07
C ALA A 228 -8.32 13.48 -15.40
N ILE A 229 -7.30 13.09 -16.18
CA ILE A 229 -5.97 12.76 -15.68
C ILE A 229 -5.29 13.90 -14.91
N GLU A 230 -5.55 15.15 -15.29
CA GLU A 230 -5.03 16.33 -14.60
C GLU A 230 -5.60 16.50 -13.18
N ASN A 231 -6.77 15.92 -12.93
CA ASN A 231 -7.46 15.98 -11.65
C ASN A 231 -7.32 14.70 -10.83
N ALA A 232 -6.89 13.60 -11.44
CA ALA A 232 -6.88 12.26 -10.85
C ALA A 232 -6.24 12.21 -9.44
N GLU A 233 -5.09 12.84 -9.26
CA GLU A 233 -4.39 12.80 -7.96
C GLU A 233 -5.07 13.64 -6.87
N ASN A 234 -5.97 14.57 -7.21
CA ASN A 234 -6.79 15.29 -6.22
C ASN A 234 -7.79 14.36 -5.51
N HIS A 235 -8.01 13.17 -6.07
CA HIS A 235 -8.86 12.12 -5.53
C HIS A 235 -8.07 11.05 -4.77
N VAL A 236 -6.73 11.14 -4.70
CA VAL A 236 -5.88 10.17 -3.99
C VAL A 236 -5.46 10.74 -2.65
N PHE A 237 -5.98 10.16 -1.57
CA PHE A 237 -5.65 10.59 -0.21
C PHE A 237 -4.22 10.19 0.17
N GLY A 238 -3.86 8.94 -0.07
CA GLY A 238 -2.54 8.42 0.28
C GLY A 238 -2.36 6.93 -0.01
N PHE A 239 -1.26 6.40 0.51
CA PHE A 239 -0.72 5.10 0.14
C PHE A 239 -0.37 4.28 1.39
N CYS A 240 -0.48 2.96 1.29
CA CYS A 240 0.04 1.99 2.25
C CYS A 240 0.81 0.88 1.51
N VAL A 241 1.60 0.08 2.23
CA VAL A 241 2.10 -1.20 1.69
C VAL A 241 0.95 -2.21 1.73
N PHE A 242 0.85 -3.05 0.71
CA PHE A 242 -0.25 -3.99 0.54
C PHE A 242 0.26 -5.36 0.11
N ASN A 243 -0.36 -6.42 0.63
CA ASN A 243 -0.10 -7.79 0.24
C ASN A 243 -1.39 -8.46 -0.22
N ASP A 244 -1.45 -8.79 -1.51
CA ASP A 244 -2.58 -9.52 -2.11
C ASP A 244 -2.30 -11.02 -2.17
N TRP A 245 -2.64 -11.72 -1.09
CA TRP A 245 -2.32 -13.14 -0.94
C TRP A 245 -2.96 -13.97 -2.03
N SER A 246 -2.17 -14.90 -2.58
CA SER A 246 -2.53 -15.57 -3.82
C SER A 246 -2.36 -17.07 -3.75
N ALA A 247 -3.42 -17.81 -4.06
CA ALA A 247 -3.40 -19.27 -4.19
C ALA A 247 -3.24 -19.66 -5.68
N ARG A 248 -1.99 -19.70 -6.16
CA ARG A 248 -1.66 -19.76 -7.61
C ARG A 248 -2.22 -20.98 -8.33
N ASP A 249 -2.28 -22.12 -7.66
CA ASP A 249 -2.82 -23.37 -8.20
C ASP A 249 -4.34 -23.38 -8.30
N LEU A 250 -5.04 -22.70 -7.38
CA LEU A 250 -6.48 -22.45 -7.50
C LEU A 250 -6.72 -21.45 -8.65
N GLN A 251 -5.95 -20.36 -8.68
CA GLN A 251 -6.08 -19.29 -9.68
C GLN A 251 -6.00 -19.84 -11.10
N ALA A 252 -5.00 -20.68 -11.38
CA ALA A 252 -4.78 -21.26 -12.69
C ALA A 252 -5.98 -22.08 -13.22
N TRP A 253 -6.79 -22.66 -12.32
CA TRP A 253 -7.99 -23.42 -12.68
C TRP A 253 -9.22 -22.54 -12.83
N GLU A 254 -9.42 -21.56 -11.96
CA GLU A 254 -10.67 -20.79 -11.90
C GLU A 254 -10.73 -19.55 -12.80
N TYR A 255 -9.58 -18.95 -13.13
CA TYR A 255 -9.57 -17.55 -13.61
C TYR A 255 -10.15 -17.33 -15.01
N GLN A 256 -10.30 -18.38 -15.82
CA GLN A 256 -10.81 -18.26 -17.18
C GLN A 256 -12.32 -18.54 -17.21
N PRO A 257 -13.15 -17.67 -17.80
CA PRO A 257 -12.81 -16.40 -18.48
C PRO A 257 -12.97 -15.14 -17.59
N LEU A 258 -13.34 -15.28 -16.32
CA LEU A 258 -13.89 -14.18 -15.51
C LEU A 258 -12.88 -13.44 -14.62
N GLY A 259 -11.62 -13.84 -14.62
CA GLY A 259 -10.57 -13.30 -13.76
C GLY A 259 -10.44 -14.03 -12.41
N PRO A 260 -9.46 -13.62 -11.58
CA PRO A 260 -9.20 -14.22 -10.27
C PRO A 260 -10.41 -14.08 -9.33
N PHE A 261 -10.66 -15.08 -8.48
CA PHE A 261 -11.77 -15.04 -7.51
C PHE A 261 -11.41 -15.65 -6.16
N LEU A 262 -11.62 -16.96 -5.96
CA LEU A 262 -11.33 -17.63 -4.67
C LEU A 262 -9.83 -17.70 -4.38
N ALA A 263 -9.00 -17.60 -5.42
CA ALA A 263 -7.57 -17.58 -5.29
C ALA A 263 -7.00 -16.25 -4.75
N LYS A 264 -7.85 -15.24 -4.51
CA LYS A 264 -7.49 -13.92 -3.98
C LYS A 264 -8.34 -13.51 -2.78
N ASN A 265 -9.63 -13.84 -2.77
CA ASN A 265 -10.59 -13.32 -1.78
C ASN A 265 -10.50 -13.92 -0.36
N PHE A 266 -9.48 -14.74 -0.06
CA PHE A 266 -9.34 -15.40 1.23
C PHE A 266 -8.60 -14.55 2.26
N ALA A 267 -7.70 -13.66 1.81
CA ALA A 267 -6.99 -12.69 2.64
C ALA A 267 -6.31 -11.64 1.74
N SER A 268 -6.36 -10.38 2.13
CA SER A 268 -5.42 -9.35 1.67
C SER A 268 -5.04 -8.52 2.89
N THR A 269 -3.83 -7.95 2.94
CA THR A 269 -3.36 -7.26 4.16
C THR A 269 -2.74 -5.91 3.83
N VAL A 270 -3.11 -4.87 4.59
CA VAL A 270 -2.57 -3.50 4.46
C VAL A 270 -1.68 -3.12 5.65
N SER A 271 -0.65 -2.30 5.41
CA SER A 271 0.04 -1.60 6.50
C SER A 271 -0.90 -0.56 7.13
N PRO A 272 -0.83 -0.32 8.45
CA PRO A 272 -1.81 0.52 9.15
C PRO A 272 -1.72 2.01 8.79
N TRP A 273 -0.51 2.49 8.50
CA TRP A 273 -0.23 3.89 8.24
C TRP A 273 -0.47 4.25 6.76
N ILE A 274 -1.31 5.26 6.54
CA ILE A 274 -1.53 5.90 5.25
C ILE A 274 -0.59 7.10 5.12
N VAL A 275 0.41 6.98 4.26
CA VAL A 275 1.30 8.09 3.88
C VAL A 275 0.57 8.94 2.84
N THR A 276 0.35 10.22 3.15
CA THR A 276 -0.42 11.11 2.27
C THR A 276 0.30 11.38 0.95
N THR A 277 -0.46 11.60 -0.13
CA THR A 277 0.09 12.01 -1.43
C THR A 277 0.92 13.30 -1.33
N GLU A 278 0.56 14.21 -0.41
CA GLU A 278 1.32 15.43 -0.15
C GLU A 278 2.71 15.11 0.45
N ALA A 279 2.81 14.22 1.43
CA ALA A 279 4.10 13.80 1.98
C ALA A 279 5.03 13.17 0.94
N LEU A 280 4.45 12.55 -0.10
CA LEU A 280 5.18 11.93 -1.20
C LEU A 280 5.65 12.90 -2.28
N ALA A 281 5.22 14.17 -2.24
CA ALA A 281 5.55 15.16 -3.27
C ALA A 281 7.06 15.27 -3.61
N PRO A 282 8.00 15.26 -2.63
CA PRO A 282 9.43 15.32 -2.94
C PRO A 282 9.99 14.11 -3.69
N TYR A 283 9.31 12.96 -3.58
CA TYR A 283 9.74 11.66 -4.09
C TYR A 283 9.14 11.32 -5.45
N ARG A 284 8.46 12.29 -6.06
CA ARG A 284 8.01 12.20 -7.44
C ARG A 284 9.18 12.23 -8.41
N THR A 285 9.01 11.49 -9.49
CA THR A 285 9.92 11.42 -10.62
C THR A 285 9.14 11.47 -11.93
N SER A 286 9.86 11.71 -13.02
CA SER A 286 9.28 11.65 -14.36
C SER A 286 8.84 10.23 -14.69
N TRP A 287 7.65 10.11 -15.27
CA TRP A 287 7.17 8.86 -15.84
C TRP A 287 7.42 8.85 -17.35
N THR A 288 8.00 7.76 -17.85
CA THR A 288 8.30 7.58 -19.27
C THR A 288 7.93 6.18 -19.74
N ARG A 289 7.70 6.04 -21.04
CA ARG A 289 7.60 4.75 -21.73
C ARG A 289 8.80 4.59 -22.63
N ASP A 290 9.14 3.34 -22.94
CA ASP A 290 10.02 3.03 -24.05
C ASP A 290 9.48 3.71 -25.33
N GLU A 291 10.37 4.29 -26.13
CA GLU A 291 9.99 4.97 -27.37
C GLU A 291 9.42 4.00 -28.42
N ASN A 292 9.76 2.72 -28.31
CA ASN A 292 9.25 1.65 -29.17
C ASN A 292 7.89 1.10 -28.68
N ASP A 293 7.45 1.49 -27.49
CA ASP A 293 6.12 1.13 -26.99
C ASP A 293 5.05 2.06 -27.56
N PRO A 294 3.80 1.58 -27.72
CA PRO A 294 2.69 2.47 -28.00
C PRO A 294 2.54 3.48 -26.87
N GLN A 295 2.38 4.75 -27.24
CA GLN A 295 2.11 5.81 -26.29
C GLN A 295 0.63 5.75 -25.86
N PRO A 296 0.28 6.17 -24.63
CA PRO A 296 -1.10 6.14 -24.15
C PRO A 296 -2.03 6.95 -25.05
N MET A 297 -3.32 6.60 -25.03
CA MET A 297 -4.36 7.46 -25.62
C MET A 297 -4.43 8.80 -24.88
N ASP A 298 -4.93 9.84 -25.55
CA ASP A 298 -4.96 11.22 -25.04
C ASP A 298 -5.58 11.34 -23.64
N TYR A 299 -6.62 10.57 -23.31
CA TYR A 299 -7.26 10.63 -21.99
C TYR A 299 -6.36 10.11 -20.85
N LEU A 300 -5.32 9.32 -21.17
CA LEU A 300 -4.33 8.78 -20.22
C LEU A 300 -2.99 9.53 -20.30
N GLU A 301 -2.96 10.69 -20.95
CA GLU A 301 -1.74 11.44 -21.18
C GLU A 301 -1.88 12.87 -20.66
N SER A 302 -0.84 13.37 -19.99
CA SER A 302 -0.72 14.79 -19.68
C SER A 302 0.74 15.13 -19.41
N LYS A 303 1.11 16.39 -19.67
CA LYS A 303 2.46 16.87 -19.35
C LYS A 303 2.79 16.70 -17.86
N ALA A 304 1.83 16.98 -16.98
CA ALA A 304 2.02 16.84 -15.55
C ALA A 304 2.32 15.38 -15.16
N ASN A 305 1.59 14.41 -15.74
CA ASN A 305 1.83 13.00 -15.49
C ASN A 305 3.20 12.54 -16.02
N ARG A 306 3.64 13.02 -17.19
CA ARG A 306 5.00 12.76 -17.71
C ARG A 306 6.09 13.30 -16.79
N ASP A 307 5.92 14.53 -16.33
CA ASP A 307 6.96 15.20 -15.55
C ASP A 307 7.07 14.63 -14.12
N GLN A 308 5.95 14.22 -13.50
CA GLN A 308 5.87 13.97 -12.04
C GLN A 308 4.94 12.81 -11.62
N GLY A 309 4.46 11.98 -12.56
CA GLY A 309 3.46 10.93 -12.29
C GLY A 309 4.01 9.64 -11.67
N ALA A 310 5.32 9.45 -11.62
CA ALA A 310 5.95 8.32 -10.95
C ALA A 310 6.34 8.68 -9.50
N PHE A 311 6.34 7.68 -8.61
CA PHE A 311 6.83 7.82 -7.24
C PHE A 311 7.96 6.85 -6.97
N ASP A 312 9.08 7.33 -6.44
CA ASP A 312 10.19 6.46 -6.02
C ASP A 312 9.96 5.95 -4.58
N ILE A 313 9.07 4.96 -4.46
CA ILE A 313 8.79 4.26 -3.20
C ILE A 313 9.55 2.93 -3.24
N GLN A 314 10.62 2.85 -2.46
CA GLN A 314 11.41 1.64 -2.25
C GLN A 314 10.64 0.66 -1.38
N MET A 315 10.75 -0.63 -1.68
CA MET A 315 10.04 -1.68 -0.95
C MET A 315 10.93 -2.90 -0.74
N ASP A 316 10.72 -3.63 0.36
CA ASP A 316 11.33 -4.94 0.56
C ASP A 316 10.35 -5.99 1.10
N VAL A 317 10.65 -7.25 0.79
CA VAL A 317 9.93 -8.41 1.33
C VAL A 317 10.88 -9.29 2.11
N LYS A 318 10.43 -9.71 3.29
CA LYS A 318 11.14 -10.68 4.12
C LYS A 318 10.23 -11.83 4.51
N ILE A 319 10.84 -12.99 4.73
CA ILE A 319 10.19 -14.18 5.25
C ILE A 319 10.86 -14.58 6.57
N GLN A 320 10.03 -14.81 7.59
CA GLN A 320 10.43 -15.45 8.84
C GLN A 320 9.68 -16.76 9.00
N THR A 321 10.40 -17.87 9.05
CA THR A 321 9.78 -19.18 9.28
C THR A 321 9.44 -19.36 10.76
N GLN A 322 8.58 -20.34 11.07
CA GLN A 322 8.30 -20.70 12.47
C GLN A 322 9.58 -21.12 13.21
N LYS A 323 10.47 -21.87 12.55
CA LYS A 323 11.74 -22.30 13.12
C LYS A 323 12.64 -21.10 13.42
N MET A 324 12.77 -20.16 12.48
CA MET A 324 13.50 -18.91 12.71
C MET A 324 13.00 -18.18 13.95
N ARG A 325 11.69 -18.02 14.11
CA ARG A 325 11.11 -17.38 15.29
C ARG A 325 11.41 -18.15 16.58
N SER A 326 11.31 -19.48 16.58
CA SER A 326 11.60 -20.29 17.77
C SER A 326 13.07 -20.29 18.18
N GLU A 327 13.98 -20.10 17.23
CA GLU A 327 15.43 -20.11 17.44
C GLU A 327 16.02 -18.69 17.57
N GLY A 328 15.19 -17.64 17.51
CA GLY A 328 15.64 -16.24 17.62
C GLY A 328 16.38 -15.72 16.38
N HIS A 329 16.18 -16.33 15.21
CA HIS A 329 16.75 -15.86 13.95
C HIS A 329 15.95 -14.71 13.34
N ASN A 330 16.67 -13.74 12.80
CA ASN A 330 16.11 -12.63 12.04
C ASN A 330 15.45 -13.11 10.73
N PRO A 331 14.41 -12.42 10.24
CA PRO A 331 13.79 -12.71 8.94
C PRO A 331 14.78 -12.56 7.78
N THR A 332 14.63 -13.37 6.74
CA THR A 332 15.43 -13.28 5.51
C THR A 332 14.76 -12.34 4.51
N ARG A 333 15.49 -11.35 4.01
CA ARG A 333 15.03 -10.54 2.87
C ARG A 333 15.12 -11.36 1.59
N VAL A 334 14.00 -11.52 0.89
CA VAL A 334 13.88 -12.34 -0.32
C VAL A 334 13.80 -11.51 -1.60
N SER A 335 13.33 -10.25 -1.51
CA SER A 335 13.34 -9.32 -2.64
C SER A 335 13.34 -7.85 -2.18
N THR A 336 13.67 -6.97 -3.11
CA THR A 336 13.56 -5.51 -2.99
C THR A 336 13.03 -4.95 -4.29
N SER A 337 12.11 -3.99 -4.30
CA SER A 337 11.60 -3.39 -5.53
C SER A 337 11.37 -1.89 -5.35
N SER A 338 10.90 -1.21 -6.39
CA SER A 338 10.43 0.18 -6.28
C SER A 338 9.21 0.42 -7.16
N PHE A 339 8.26 1.19 -6.66
CA PHE A 339 7.05 1.56 -7.40
C PHE A 339 7.35 2.44 -8.62
N LYS A 340 8.55 3.02 -8.73
CA LYS A 340 8.97 3.76 -9.93
C LYS A 340 9.01 2.91 -11.19
N HIS A 341 9.08 1.59 -11.04
CA HIS A 341 9.08 0.62 -12.14
C HIS A 341 7.68 0.36 -12.71
N SER A 342 6.63 0.87 -12.06
CA SER A 342 5.26 0.71 -12.54
C SER A 342 5.08 1.33 -13.93
N TYR A 343 4.47 0.56 -14.83
CA TYR A 343 4.24 0.97 -16.22
C TYR A 343 3.07 1.95 -16.35
N TRP A 344 2.12 1.87 -15.43
CA TRP A 344 0.93 2.72 -15.38
C TRP A 344 0.93 3.54 -14.09
N THR A 345 0.76 4.86 -14.21
CA THR A 345 0.77 5.75 -13.06
C THR A 345 -0.56 5.69 -12.29
N VAL A 346 -0.54 6.16 -11.04
CA VAL A 346 -1.76 6.27 -10.22
C VAL A 346 -2.81 7.15 -10.89
N ALA A 347 -2.37 8.26 -11.50
CA ALA A 347 -3.26 9.14 -12.26
C ALA A 347 -3.96 8.39 -13.40
N GLN A 348 -3.23 7.54 -14.14
CA GLN A 348 -3.80 6.72 -15.21
C GLN A 348 -4.77 5.66 -14.68
N MET A 349 -4.50 5.03 -13.53
CA MET A 349 -5.41 4.07 -12.90
C MET A 349 -6.75 4.72 -12.53
N VAL A 350 -6.72 5.85 -11.80
CA VAL A 350 -7.91 6.61 -11.39
C VAL A 350 -8.72 7.08 -12.61
N THR A 351 -8.02 7.63 -13.61
CA THR A 351 -8.64 8.12 -14.83
C THR A 351 -9.32 6.99 -15.60
N HIS A 352 -8.61 5.87 -15.80
CA HIS A 352 -9.17 4.76 -16.55
C HIS A 352 -10.37 4.12 -15.83
N HIS A 353 -10.29 3.95 -14.52
CA HIS A 353 -11.37 3.34 -13.74
C HIS A 353 -12.68 4.13 -13.87
N THR A 354 -12.59 5.46 -13.94
CA THR A 354 -13.78 6.33 -14.01
C THR A 354 -14.19 6.71 -15.43
N VAL A 355 -13.43 6.33 -16.47
CA VAL A 355 -13.70 6.77 -17.85
C VAL A 355 -15.06 6.33 -18.39
N ASN A 356 -15.63 5.26 -17.83
CA ASN A 356 -16.96 4.76 -18.19
C ASN A 356 -18.08 5.32 -17.29
N GLY A 357 -17.76 6.24 -16.37
CA GLY A 357 -18.68 6.82 -15.40
C GLY A 357 -18.74 6.10 -14.06
N CYS A 358 -17.89 5.11 -13.78
CA CYS A 358 -17.78 4.52 -12.44
C CYS A 358 -17.49 5.60 -11.38
N ASN A 359 -18.19 5.56 -10.26
CA ASN A 359 -17.97 6.48 -9.15
C ASN A 359 -17.06 5.87 -8.08
N PHE A 360 -16.07 6.64 -7.63
CA PHE A 360 -15.36 6.39 -6.39
C PHE A 360 -16.10 6.97 -5.20
N MET A 361 -15.92 6.33 -4.06
CA MET A 361 -16.35 6.77 -2.74
C MET A 361 -15.14 6.99 -1.82
N PRO A 362 -15.23 7.91 -0.84
CA PRO A 362 -14.16 8.07 0.14
C PRO A 362 -13.87 6.78 0.90
N GLY A 363 -12.61 6.36 0.87
CA GLY A 363 -12.12 5.11 1.46
C GLY A 363 -12.12 3.90 0.52
N ASP A 364 -12.58 4.03 -0.73
CA ASP A 364 -12.28 3.00 -1.74
C ASP A 364 -10.76 2.83 -1.85
N MET A 365 -10.33 1.64 -2.26
CA MET A 365 -8.90 1.30 -2.34
C MET A 365 -8.55 0.71 -3.70
N LEU A 366 -7.41 1.14 -4.27
CA LEU A 366 -6.80 0.50 -5.41
C LEU A 366 -5.57 -0.30 -4.97
N GLY A 367 -5.44 -1.54 -5.41
CA GLY A 367 -4.19 -2.29 -5.42
C GLY A 367 -3.39 -1.90 -6.67
N SER A 368 -2.08 -1.75 -6.53
CA SER A 368 -1.23 -1.43 -7.68
C SER A 368 -1.08 -2.60 -8.66
N GLY A 369 -1.41 -3.82 -8.24
CA GLY A 369 -0.85 -5.02 -8.81
C GLY A 369 0.58 -5.25 -8.33
N THR A 370 1.04 -6.50 -8.40
CA THR A 370 2.38 -6.91 -7.97
C THR A 370 3.48 -6.04 -8.60
N GLN A 371 4.38 -5.49 -7.77
CA GLN A 371 5.43 -4.57 -8.18
C GLN A 371 6.79 -5.25 -8.32
N SER A 372 7.11 -5.66 -9.54
CA SER A 372 8.43 -6.19 -9.91
C SER A 372 9.28 -5.16 -10.65
N GLY A 373 10.61 -5.24 -10.46
CA GLY A 373 11.62 -4.45 -11.18
C GLY A 373 12.34 -5.22 -12.30
N PRO A 374 13.35 -4.61 -12.94
CA PRO A 374 14.06 -5.16 -14.08
C PRO A 374 14.95 -6.37 -13.77
N THR A 375 15.44 -6.51 -12.53
CA THR A 375 16.28 -7.65 -12.12
C THR A 375 15.47 -8.74 -11.42
N HIS A 376 16.03 -9.94 -11.35
CA HIS A 376 15.33 -11.08 -10.76
C HIS A 376 15.10 -10.92 -9.26
N GLU A 377 16.05 -10.31 -8.56
CA GLU A 377 16.00 -9.98 -7.14
C GLU A 377 14.95 -8.89 -6.83
N GLU A 378 14.46 -8.20 -7.86
CA GLU A 378 13.37 -7.22 -7.77
C GLU A 378 11.98 -7.79 -8.04
N ALA A 379 11.83 -9.11 -8.07
CA ALA A 379 10.53 -9.74 -8.23
C ALA A 379 9.59 -9.52 -7.01
N GLY A 380 8.33 -9.22 -7.30
CA GLY A 380 7.29 -8.94 -6.32
C GLY A 380 6.52 -10.17 -5.82
N SER A 381 6.87 -11.39 -6.23
CA SER A 381 6.21 -12.63 -5.79
C SER A 381 7.15 -13.84 -5.74
N LEU A 382 6.81 -14.88 -4.97
CA LEU A 382 7.54 -16.15 -5.01
C LEU A 382 7.32 -16.90 -6.31
N LEU A 383 6.17 -16.71 -6.98
CA LEU A 383 5.94 -17.26 -8.31
C LEU A 383 7.07 -16.85 -9.28
N GLU A 384 7.48 -15.60 -9.23
CA GLU A 384 8.57 -15.05 -10.05
C GLU A 384 9.95 -15.47 -9.53
N LEU A 385 10.22 -15.29 -8.23
CA LEU A 385 11.51 -15.65 -7.60
C LEU A 385 11.84 -17.13 -7.75
N SER A 386 10.83 -18.01 -7.71
CA SER A 386 11.01 -19.46 -7.88
C SER A 386 10.86 -19.93 -9.33
N ARG A 387 10.65 -19.03 -10.30
CA ARG A 387 10.38 -19.35 -11.71
C ARG A 387 9.27 -20.40 -11.89
N GLY A 388 8.13 -20.18 -11.26
CA GLY A 388 7.01 -21.13 -11.29
C GLY A 388 7.21 -22.34 -10.37
N GLY A 389 8.10 -22.27 -9.39
CA GLY A 389 8.45 -23.36 -8.49
C GLY A 389 9.58 -24.27 -8.97
N LYS A 390 10.25 -23.90 -10.07
CA LYS A 390 11.41 -24.64 -10.63
C LYS A 390 12.69 -24.40 -9.82
N GLU A 391 12.79 -23.24 -9.18
CA GLU A 391 13.93 -22.83 -8.37
C GLU A 391 13.55 -22.78 -6.88
N LYS A 392 14.57 -22.86 -6.03
CA LYS A 392 14.47 -22.83 -4.57
C LYS A 392 15.19 -21.60 -4.06
N ILE A 393 14.51 -20.83 -3.22
CA ILE A 393 15.06 -19.68 -2.51
C ILE A 393 15.61 -20.21 -1.19
N THR A 394 16.91 -20.03 -0.95
CA THR A 394 17.55 -20.45 0.31
C THR A 394 17.47 -19.32 1.32
N LEU A 395 16.89 -19.59 2.48
CA LEU A 395 16.76 -18.65 3.58
C LEU A 395 18.03 -18.64 4.45
N SER A 396 18.21 -17.60 5.28
CA SER A 396 19.43 -17.38 6.07
C SER A 396 19.77 -18.51 7.06
N ASN A 397 18.77 -19.30 7.46
CA ASN A 397 18.95 -20.46 8.34
C ASN A 397 19.05 -21.81 7.57
N GLY A 398 19.17 -21.76 6.24
CA GLY A 398 19.29 -22.94 5.38
C GLY A 398 17.97 -23.60 4.96
N GLU A 399 16.82 -23.18 5.50
CA GLU A 399 15.51 -23.58 4.98
C GLU A 399 15.33 -23.11 3.53
N GLN A 400 14.49 -23.79 2.77
CA GLN A 400 14.22 -23.45 1.36
C GLN A 400 12.73 -23.21 1.12
N ARG A 401 12.42 -22.29 0.18
CA ARG A 401 11.06 -22.03 -0.28
C ARG A 401 10.97 -22.02 -1.80
N SER A 402 9.84 -22.49 -2.31
CA SER A 402 9.37 -22.17 -3.68
C SER A 402 8.05 -21.40 -3.61
N PHE A 403 7.21 -21.76 -2.66
CA PHE A 403 5.98 -21.09 -2.26
C PHE A 403 5.95 -21.08 -0.72
N LEU A 404 5.02 -20.35 -0.13
CA LEU A 404 4.88 -20.23 1.32
C LEU A 404 4.47 -21.56 1.94
N GLU A 405 5.05 -21.87 3.09
CA GLU A 405 4.69 -23.00 3.94
C GLU A 405 3.87 -22.53 5.16
N ASP A 406 3.22 -23.46 5.84
CA ASP A 406 2.46 -23.13 7.04
C ASP A 406 3.40 -22.64 8.16
N GLY A 407 3.01 -21.59 8.85
CA GLY A 407 3.82 -20.93 9.87
C GLY A 407 4.81 -19.88 9.32
N ASP A 408 4.94 -19.72 8.01
CA ASP A 408 5.70 -18.61 7.45
C ASP A 408 5.01 -17.27 7.78
N ASN A 409 5.81 -16.30 8.20
CA ASN A 409 5.42 -14.91 8.38
C ASN A 409 6.09 -14.08 7.28
N VAL A 410 5.28 -13.34 6.52
CA VAL A 410 5.75 -12.43 5.46
C VAL A 410 5.68 -11.01 6.00
N ILE A 411 6.77 -10.27 5.82
CA ILE A 411 6.93 -8.89 6.28
C ILE A 411 7.30 -8.06 5.06
N MET A 412 6.50 -7.04 4.74
CA MET A 412 6.81 -6.09 3.68
C MET A 412 6.94 -4.68 4.27
N ARG A 413 7.87 -3.89 3.72
CA ARG A 413 8.11 -2.51 4.15
C ARG A 413 8.22 -1.60 2.95
N GLY A 414 7.87 -0.33 3.13
CA GLY A 414 7.97 0.71 2.12
C GLY A 414 8.62 1.97 2.69
N TRP A 415 9.42 2.66 1.89
CA TRP A 415 10.00 3.96 2.25
C TRP A 415 10.40 4.77 1.02
N CYS A 416 10.56 6.08 1.21
CA CYS A 416 11.10 6.99 0.22
C CYS A 416 12.40 7.60 0.73
N GLU A 417 13.38 7.75 -0.14
CA GLU A 417 14.67 8.36 0.17
C GLU A 417 15.17 9.11 -1.06
N LYS A 418 15.63 10.35 -0.86
CA LYS A 418 16.14 11.21 -1.92
C LYS A 418 17.06 12.26 -1.32
N GLU A 419 18.19 12.50 -1.96
CA GLU A 419 19.11 13.56 -1.54
C GLU A 419 18.38 14.92 -1.43
N GLY A 420 18.62 15.62 -0.32
CA GLY A 420 17.97 16.91 -0.02
C GLY A 420 16.60 16.83 0.64
N TYR A 421 16.06 15.62 0.89
CA TYR A 421 14.79 15.42 1.59
C TYR A 421 14.89 14.34 2.69
N ALA A 422 14.07 14.46 3.74
CA ALA A 422 14.10 13.55 4.88
C ALA A 422 13.43 12.22 4.55
N ARG A 423 14.12 11.07 4.69
CA ARG A 423 13.55 9.73 4.50
C ARG A 423 12.20 9.58 5.22
N ILE A 424 11.18 9.09 4.52
CA ILE A 424 9.86 8.79 5.11
C ILE A 424 9.49 7.33 4.86
N GLY A 425 8.82 6.69 5.81
CA GLY A 425 8.46 5.28 5.76
C GLY A 425 6.96 5.02 5.87
N PHE A 426 6.58 3.79 5.55
CA PHE A 426 5.21 3.29 5.59
C PHE A 426 4.96 2.34 6.77
N GLY A 427 5.98 2.09 7.61
CA GLY A 427 5.98 0.99 8.56
C GLY A 427 6.05 -0.36 7.85
N SER A 428 5.41 -1.38 8.43
CA SER A 428 5.36 -2.73 7.88
C SER A 428 3.93 -3.27 7.74
N VAL A 429 3.75 -4.12 6.75
CA VAL A 429 2.63 -5.07 6.68
C VAL A 429 3.16 -6.48 6.95
N GLU A 430 2.55 -7.14 7.93
CA GLU A 430 3.00 -8.44 8.43
C GLU A 430 1.82 -9.40 8.55
N SER A 431 1.97 -10.64 8.11
CA SER A 431 0.95 -11.67 8.39
C SER A 431 1.55 -13.07 8.44
N THR A 432 0.90 -13.95 9.18
CA THR A 432 1.33 -15.34 9.35
C THR A 432 0.33 -16.32 8.74
N VAL A 433 0.85 -17.23 7.93
CA VAL A 433 0.07 -18.31 7.33
C VAL A 433 -0.19 -19.41 8.37
N LEU A 434 -1.45 -19.75 8.59
CA LEU A 434 -1.86 -20.88 9.42
C LEU A 434 -2.13 -22.12 8.55
N PRO A 435 -1.98 -23.34 9.11
CA PRO A 435 -2.42 -24.55 8.44
C PRO A 435 -3.87 -24.48 8.00
N THR A 436 -4.18 -25.13 6.89
CA THR A 436 -5.55 -25.27 6.40
C THR A 436 -6.46 -25.87 7.48
N LYS A 437 -7.68 -25.33 7.63
CA LYS A 437 -8.72 -25.82 8.58
C LYS A 437 -9.21 -27.23 8.29
#